data_AF-A0AAN4D2R7-F1
#
_entry.id   AF-A0AAN4D2R7-F1
#
_cell.length_a   1.000
_cell.length_b   1.000
_cell.length_c   1.000
_cell.angle_alpha   90.00
_cell.angle_beta   90.00
_cell.angle_gamma   90.00
#
_symmetry.space_group_name_H-M   'P 1'
#
loop_
_entity.id
_entity.type
_entity.pdbx_description
1 polymer ?
#
loop_
_entity_poly.entity_id
_entity_poly.type
_entity_poly.pdbx_seq_one_letter_code
_entity_poly.pdbx_strand_id
1 'polypeptide(L)'
;MNKVYSIIWNAALGIWVVVSELTKGKKKSSSRKTVAVLAAGALSGASLLASAAQITATGEHDIHEDFKTGISAGVYEGIHDYGFLYEDNTTGQALNISGAIPTFSPGQSGVVESTTIRELLESGKITLLATSPDQSVKTITNSEELAEYLTYNQSSTPSQSTEFDINDPAFPGEKTTIKVFDTNELNGFLTEAQVGDAVLNTFDAQKSEIYKQFGIALATNGSIANLNIGDDTLNVRDRANTIELLAKDSSLLEAQGTASQVNWQSDNYIKFNAAPVIPEKTFTGSAQTSVFGDEFSLMTYGYDEDGKVVKTGERTFTITNTQELAEFNDWLLGKSDDAALNPDGEKVSQIQLWIDAEEVTTVTAAQTKYAELIENLLTSGKPADILSWDYDVWTDGLSHTNNATAGRGELHA
;
A
#
# COMPACT_ATOMS: atom_id res chain seq x y z
N MET A 1 3.10 -19.54 20.42
CA MET A 1 2.59 -18.22 20.04
C MET A 1 2.92 -18.03 18.58
N ASN A 2 1.94 -18.21 17.68
CA ASN A 2 2.18 -18.07 16.25
C ASN A 2 2.45 -16.60 15.97
N LYS A 3 3.59 -16.30 15.34
CA LYS A 3 3.86 -14.95 14.86
C LYS A 3 3.02 -14.77 13.59
N VAL A 4 1.91 -14.04 13.71
CA VAL A 4 1.13 -13.61 12.56
C VAL A 4 1.83 -12.40 11.96
N TYR A 5 2.04 -12.45 10.66
CA TYR A 5 2.66 -11.38 9.88
C TYR A 5 1.67 -10.93 8.82
N SER A 6 1.58 -9.61 8.64
CA SER A 6 0.75 -8.98 7.62
C SER A 6 1.64 -8.27 6.61
N ILE A 7 1.25 -8.33 5.34
CA ILE A 7 1.97 -7.69 4.23
C ILE A 7 1.25 -6.36 3.96
N ILE A 8 1.95 -5.25 4.15
CA ILE A 8 1.39 -3.91 3.97
C ILE A 8 2.19 -3.18 2.89
N TRP A 9 1.49 -2.48 2.00
CA TRP A 9 2.11 -1.60 1.02
C TRP A 9 2.69 -0.38 1.73
N ASN A 10 4.00 -0.16 1.62
CA ASN A 10 4.65 1.02 2.18
C ASN A 10 4.83 2.07 1.07
N ALA A 11 3.95 3.07 1.05
CA ALA A 11 3.99 4.16 0.08
C ALA A 11 5.32 4.97 0.13
N ALA A 12 5.98 5.06 1.29
CA ALA A 12 7.26 5.77 1.41
C ALA A 12 8.45 4.99 0.84
N LEU A 13 8.34 3.67 0.71
CA LEU A 13 9.40 2.79 0.19
C LEU A 13 9.06 2.17 -1.16
N GLY A 14 7.81 2.29 -1.64
CA GLY A 14 7.35 1.70 -2.89
C GLY A 14 7.43 0.18 -2.94
N ILE A 15 7.40 -0.49 -1.78
CA ILE A 15 7.53 -1.95 -1.68
C ILE A 15 6.50 -2.53 -0.69
N TRP A 16 6.15 -3.80 -0.89
CA TRP A 16 5.40 -4.60 0.06
C TRP A 16 6.30 -5.03 1.22
N VAL A 17 5.94 -4.65 2.45
CA VAL A 17 6.75 -4.91 3.65
C VAL A 17 5.99 -5.84 4.59
N VAL A 18 6.70 -6.86 5.09
CA VAL A 18 6.16 -7.80 6.09
C VAL A 18 6.32 -7.20 7.48
N VAL A 19 5.22 -7.00 8.21
CA VAL A 19 5.20 -6.50 9.59
C VAL A 19 4.56 -7.50 10.54
N SER A 20 5.15 -7.71 11.71
CA SER A 20 4.57 -8.61 12.73
C SER A 20 3.48 -7.89 13.52
N GLU A 21 2.33 -8.53 13.69
CA GLU A 21 1.15 -7.95 14.38
C GLU A 21 1.30 -7.86 15.91
N LEU A 22 2.43 -8.29 16.47
CA LEU A 22 2.66 -8.30 17.91
C LEU A 22 3.15 -6.93 18.41
N THR A 23 2.21 -6.12 18.86
CA THR A 23 2.46 -4.92 19.66
C THR A 23 3.09 -5.27 21.01
N LYS A 24 4.26 -4.70 21.30
CA LYS A 24 4.63 -4.29 22.66
C LYS A 24 4.92 -2.80 22.64
N GLY A 25 4.05 -2.06 23.31
CA GLY A 25 4.07 -0.61 23.34
C GLY A 25 5.41 -0.02 23.80
N LYS A 26 5.83 1.05 23.12
CA LYS A 26 6.74 2.05 23.67
C LYS A 26 6.15 3.44 23.45
N LYS A 27 6.23 4.22 24.53
CA LYS A 27 5.69 5.56 24.76
C LYS A 27 5.80 6.48 23.54
N LYS A 28 4.73 7.26 23.30
CA LYS A 28 4.72 8.46 22.45
C LYS A 28 5.90 9.37 22.84
N SER A 29 6.95 9.35 22.02
CA SER A 29 7.96 10.41 21.98
C SER A 29 7.56 11.33 20.84
N SER A 30 7.13 12.54 21.17
CA SER A 30 6.75 13.60 20.25
C SER A 30 7.96 14.26 19.57
N SER A 31 8.85 13.44 19.00
CA SER A 31 9.87 13.93 18.08
C SER A 31 9.38 13.61 16.68
N ARG A 32 8.91 14.63 15.96
CA ARG A 32 8.78 14.60 14.50
C ARG A 32 10.12 14.17 13.93
N LYS A 33 10.30 12.87 13.69
CA LYS A 33 11.36 12.41 12.80
C LYS A 33 10.86 12.75 11.42
N THR A 34 11.39 13.84 10.88
CA THR A 34 11.49 14.11 9.46
C THR A 34 11.96 12.83 8.79
N VAL A 35 11.01 12.01 8.34
CA VAL A 35 11.27 10.93 7.42
C VAL A 35 11.57 11.62 6.11
N ALA A 36 12.72 11.31 5.55
CA ALA A 36 13.06 11.70 4.20
C ALA A 36 11.96 11.14 3.28
N VAL A 37 11.01 12.00 2.93
CA VAL A 37 10.45 12.00 1.59
C VAL A 37 11.69 11.89 0.71
N LEU A 38 11.80 10.85 -0.13
CA LEU A 38 12.58 11.00 -1.36
C LEU A 38 11.88 12.13 -2.09
N ALA A 39 12.26 13.35 -1.71
CA ALA A 39 11.74 14.55 -2.31
C ALA A 39 12.07 14.38 -3.78
N ALA A 40 11.04 14.34 -4.61
CA ALA A 40 11.11 14.90 -5.95
C ALA A 40 11.47 16.39 -5.79
N GLY A 41 12.70 16.64 -5.34
CA GLY A 41 13.31 17.94 -5.27
C GLY A 41 13.75 18.25 -6.68
N ALA A 42 13.18 19.30 -7.24
CA ALA A 42 13.58 19.86 -8.52
C ALA A 42 15.11 20.03 -8.57
N LEU A 43 15.80 19.11 -9.24
CA LEU A 43 17.07 19.39 -9.88
C LEU A 43 16.71 19.98 -11.24
N SER A 44 16.45 21.29 -11.23
CA SER A 44 16.47 22.08 -12.44
C SER A 44 17.87 22.03 -13.05
N GLY A 45 17.97 21.38 -14.22
CA GLY A 45 18.97 21.68 -15.25
C GLY A 45 20.32 20.99 -15.11
N ALA A 46 20.45 19.82 -15.71
CA ALA A 46 21.24 19.62 -16.93
C ALA A 46 21.00 18.19 -17.43
N SER A 47 20.34 18.05 -18.57
CA SER A 47 20.41 16.83 -19.38
C SER A 47 21.86 16.69 -19.86
N LEU A 48 22.70 15.99 -19.09
CA LEU A 48 24.02 15.58 -19.55
C LEU A 48 23.88 14.18 -20.14
N LEU A 49 23.76 14.15 -21.46
CA LEU A 49 24.06 12.97 -22.26
C LEU A 49 25.56 12.67 -22.13
N ALA A 50 25.98 12.00 -21.07
CA ALA A 50 27.31 11.42 -21.00
C ALA A 50 27.35 10.29 -19.98
N SER A 51 27.18 9.05 -20.45
CA SER A 51 27.95 7.96 -19.87
C SER A 51 29.43 8.37 -19.98
N ALA A 52 30.15 8.29 -18.86
CA ALA A 52 31.56 8.60 -18.84
C ALA A 52 32.29 7.70 -19.85
N ALA A 53 33.07 8.27 -20.76
CA ALA A 53 33.75 7.50 -21.78
C ALA A 53 34.80 6.59 -21.13
N GLN A 54 34.81 5.32 -21.51
CA GLN A 54 35.79 4.35 -21.03
C GLN A 54 37.21 4.80 -21.37
N ILE A 55 38.12 4.65 -20.40
CA ILE A 55 39.55 4.89 -20.53
C ILE A 55 40.26 3.54 -20.60
N THR A 56 40.79 3.20 -21.77
CA THR A 56 41.71 2.06 -21.92
C THR A 56 43.14 2.49 -21.61
N ALA A 57 43.71 2.05 -20.50
CA ALA A 57 45.00 2.54 -20.04
C ALA A 57 45.79 1.57 -19.14
N THR A 58 47.02 1.96 -18.83
CA THR A 58 47.94 1.28 -17.89
C THR A 58 48.67 2.36 -17.08
N GLY A 59 49.31 1.99 -15.97
CA GLY A 59 50.04 2.92 -15.11
C GLY A 59 49.14 3.63 -14.10
N GLU A 60 49.55 4.81 -13.64
CA GLU A 60 48.87 5.56 -12.57
C GLU A 60 47.80 6.50 -13.11
N HIS A 61 46.61 6.46 -12.51
CA HIS A 61 45.46 7.29 -12.82
C HIS A 61 44.84 7.85 -11.55
N ASP A 62 44.34 9.09 -11.63
CA ASP A 62 43.55 9.71 -10.57
C ASP A 62 42.09 9.82 -11.05
N ILE A 63 41.18 9.08 -10.39
CA ILE A 63 39.77 8.99 -10.77
C ILE A 63 39.04 10.33 -10.63
N HIS A 64 39.46 11.19 -9.70
CA HIS A 64 38.89 12.52 -9.54
C HIS A 64 39.27 13.39 -10.75
N GLU A 65 40.52 13.28 -11.19
CA GLU A 65 41.05 14.08 -12.28
C GLU A 65 40.55 13.61 -13.65
N ASP A 66 40.38 12.31 -13.84
CA ASP A 66 39.86 11.71 -15.07
C ASP A 66 38.35 11.99 -15.24
N PHE A 67 37.59 12.02 -14.14
CA PHE A 67 36.13 12.24 -14.14
C PHE A 67 35.69 13.47 -13.33
N LYS A 68 36.39 14.60 -13.50
CA LYS A 68 36.10 15.88 -12.81
C LYS A 68 34.67 16.37 -12.95
N THR A 69 34.03 16.07 -14.07
CA THR A 69 32.65 16.48 -14.36
C THR A 69 31.61 15.63 -13.62
N GLY A 70 32.04 14.56 -12.94
CA GLY A 70 31.18 13.57 -12.32
C GLY A 70 30.72 12.48 -13.31
N ILE A 71 30.06 11.48 -12.74
CA ILE A 71 29.56 10.29 -13.43
C ILE A 71 28.06 10.20 -13.15
N SER A 72 27.24 10.20 -14.20
CA SER A 72 25.79 10.09 -14.11
C SER A 72 25.25 9.01 -15.02
N ALA A 73 24.22 8.30 -14.56
CA ALA A 73 23.35 7.55 -15.45
C ALA A 73 22.60 8.56 -16.33
N GLY A 74 22.63 8.33 -17.63
CA GLY A 74 21.92 9.18 -18.58
C GLY A 74 20.47 8.73 -18.75
N VAL A 75 19.70 9.61 -19.36
CA VAL A 75 18.35 9.31 -19.84
C VAL A 75 18.47 8.73 -21.25
N TYR A 76 18.08 7.47 -21.42
CA TYR A 76 18.20 6.78 -22.70
C TYR A 76 16.86 6.17 -23.12
N GLU A 77 16.48 6.45 -24.36
CA GLU A 77 15.52 5.62 -25.09
C GLU A 77 16.28 4.38 -25.58
N GLY A 78 15.93 3.20 -25.06
CA GLY A 78 16.72 1.98 -25.24
C GLY A 78 17.39 1.51 -23.95
N ILE A 79 17.63 0.20 -23.85
CA ILE A 79 18.48 -0.38 -22.81
C ILE A 79 19.93 -0.02 -23.15
N HIS A 80 20.65 0.61 -22.21
CA HIS A 80 22.04 1.00 -22.39
C HIS A 80 22.93 0.35 -21.34
N ASP A 81 23.96 -0.34 -21.81
CA ASP A 81 25.01 -0.92 -21.00
C ASP A 81 26.14 0.11 -20.88
N TYR A 82 26.44 0.54 -19.66
CA TYR A 82 27.40 1.62 -19.40
C TYR A 82 28.85 1.16 -19.50
N GLY A 83 29.10 -0.14 -19.38
CA GLY A 83 30.44 -0.71 -19.37
C GLY A 83 31.26 -0.26 -18.16
N PHE A 84 32.58 -0.34 -18.32
CA PHE A 84 33.53 0.03 -17.28
C PHE A 84 34.13 1.42 -17.55
N LEU A 85 34.38 2.20 -16.50
CA LEU A 85 35.08 3.48 -16.60
C LEU A 85 36.52 3.29 -17.08
N TYR A 86 37.18 2.23 -16.62
CA TYR A 86 38.54 1.89 -16.97
C TYR A 86 38.65 0.46 -17.49
N GLU A 87 39.53 0.25 -18.46
CA GLU A 87 39.95 -1.07 -18.91
C GLU A 87 41.46 -1.15 -19.05
N ASP A 88 42.07 -2.18 -18.44
CA ASP A 88 43.40 -2.63 -18.78
C ASP A 88 43.30 -3.94 -19.56
N ASN A 89 43.73 -3.93 -20.82
CA ASN A 89 43.77 -5.11 -21.68
C ASN A 89 45.21 -5.48 -22.11
N THR A 90 46.21 -4.96 -21.41
CA THR A 90 47.63 -5.16 -21.72
C THR A 90 48.25 -6.21 -20.79
N THR A 91 48.68 -7.33 -21.37
CA THR A 91 49.24 -8.46 -20.61
C THR A 91 50.42 -8.06 -19.72
N GLY A 92 50.33 -8.41 -18.43
CA GLY A 92 51.39 -8.20 -17.46
C GLY A 92 51.65 -6.74 -17.08
N GLN A 93 50.81 -5.81 -17.53
CA GLN A 93 50.78 -4.45 -17.02
C GLN A 93 49.79 -4.32 -15.88
N ALA A 94 49.96 -3.25 -15.10
CA ALA A 94 49.06 -2.87 -14.04
C ALA A 94 48.49 -1.47 -14.32
N LEU A 95 47.19 -1.34 -14.13
CA LEU A 95 46.47 -0.09 -14.02
C LEU A 95 46.21 0.20 -12.54
N ASN A 96 46.71 1.33 -12.05
CA ASN A 96 46.55 1.77 -10.67
C ASN A 96 45.66 3.02 -10.66
N ILE A 97 44.43 2.86 -10.16
CA ILE A 97 43.43 3.93 -10.09
C ILE A 97 43.37 4.38 -8.63
N SER A 98 43.63 5.67 -8.40
CA SER A 98 43.65 6.26 -7.06
C SER A 98 42.93 7.60 -7.00
N GLY A 99 42.88 8.23 -5.82
CA GLY A 99 42.35 9.58 -5.65
C GLY A 99 40.95 9.64 -5.02
N ALA A 100 40.48 10.86 -4.76
CA ALA A 100 39.19 11.09 -4.16
C ALA A 100 38.04 10.61 -5.08
N ILE A 101 36.94 10.14 -4.50
CA ILE A 101 35.79 9.70 -5.29
C ILE A 101 35.22 10.91 -6.06
N PRO A 102 35.10 10.85 -7.40
CA PRO A 102 34.39 11.89 -8.16
C PRO A 102 32.90 11.84 -7.80
N THR A 103 32.15 12.89 -8.16
CA THR A 103 30.72 12.88 -7.88
C THR A 103 30.02 11.80 -8.71
N PHE A 104 29.45 10.79 -8.03
CA PHE A 104 28.51 9.84 -8.61
C PHE A 104 27.09 10.33 -8.38
N SER A 105 26.34 10.55 -9.46
CA SER A 105 24.90 10.79 -9.34
C SER A 105 24.22 9.48 -8.94
N PRO A 106 23.39 9.45 -7.88
CA PRO A 106 22.74 8.22 -7.41
C PRO A 106 21.84 7.52 -8.42
N GLY A 107 21.45 8.18 -9.51
CA GLY A 107 20.38 7.74 -10.40
C GLY A 107 19.00 7.98 -9.80
N GLN A 108 17.98 7.81 -10.63
CA GLN A 108 16.57 8.01 -10.28
C GLN A 108 15.70 6.97 -10.98
N SER A 109 14.67 6.47 -10.29
CA SER A 109 13.74 5.48 -10.86
C SER A 109 12.89 6.05 -12.00
N GLY A 110 12.73 7.37 -12.04
CA GLY A 110 11.80 8.05 -12.95
C GLY A 110 10.35 8.09 -12.44
N VAL A 111 10.08 7.79 -11.16
CA VAL A 111 8.74 8.02 -10.57
C VAL A 111 8.48 9.53 -10.53
N VAL A 112 7.41 9.99 -11.18
CA VAL A 112 7.10 11.44 -11.27
C VAL A 112 5.87 11.81 -10.46
N GLU A 113 4.80 11.01 -10.56
CA GLU A 113 3.56 11.25 -9.85
C GLU A 113 2.97 9.95 -9.29
N SER A 114 2.50 10.06 -8.06
CA SER A 114 1.61 9.08 -7.44
C SER A 114 0.19 9.55 -7.73
N THR A 115 -0.54 8.82 -8.58
CA THR A 115 -1.88 9.20 -9.06
C THR A 115 -2.88 8.15 -8.61
N THR A 116 -4.10 8.55 -8.29
CA THR A 116 -5.15 7.61 -7.88
C THR A 116 -5.77 6.88 -9.07
N ILE A 117 -6.36 5.70 -8.86
CA ILE A 117 -7.14 4.98 -9.87
C ILE A 117 -8.23 5.87 -10.47
N ARG A 118 -8.88 6.69 -9.64
CA ARG A 118 -9.92 7.65 -10.06
C ARG A 118 -9.39 8.69 -11.05
N GLU A 119 -8.28 9.35 -10.73
CA GLU A 119 -7.66 10.34 -11.61
C GLU A 119 -7.16 9.71 -12.93
N LEU A 120 -6.66 8.48 -12.87
CA LEU A 120 -6.28 7.73 -14.08
C LEU A 120 -7.50 7.41 -14.96
N LEU A 121 -8.66 7.12 -14.35
CA LEU A 121 -9.91 6.89 -15.07
C LEU A 121 -10.39 8.16 -15.77
N GLU A 122 -10.40 9.28 -15.05
CA GLU A 122 -10.80 10.59 -15.58
C GLU A 122 -9.89 11.08 -16.71
N SER A 123 -8.60 10.74 -16.67
CA SER A 123 -7.63 11.05 -17.73
C SER A 123 -7.60 10.03 -18.88
N GLY A 124 -8.37 8.94 -18.78
CA GLY A 124 -8.43 7.89 -19.81
C GLY A 124 -7.17 7.05 -19.95
N LYS A 125 -6.35 6.96 -18.89
CA LYS A 125 -5.07 6.21 -18.86
C LYS A 125 -5.17 4.84 -18.19
N ILE A 126 -6.36 4.43 -17.80
CA ILE A 126 -6.66 3.14 -17.17
C ILE A 126 -7.92 2.53 -17.77
N THR A 127 -7.91 1.23 -17.95
CA THR A 127 -9.11 0.43 -18.23
C THR A 127 -9.47 -0.34 -16.98
N LEU A 128 -10.73 -0.24 -16.56
CA LEU A 128 -11.28 -0.89 -15.37
C LEU A 128 -12.36 -1.90 -15.77
N LEU A 129 -12.23 -3.12 -15.26
CA LEU A 129 -13.19 -4.21 -15.46
C LEU A 129 -13.59 -4.78 -14.11
N ALA A 130 -14.89 -4.74 -13.80
CA ALA A 130 -15.48 -5.43 -12.66
C ALA A 130 -15.98 -6.81 -13.10
N THR A 131 -15.49 -7.85 -12.44
CA THR A 131 -15.97 -9.23 -12.64
C THR A 131 -16.79 -9.65 -11.43
N SER A 132 -18.08 -9.90 -11.62
CA SER A 132 -18.99 -10.31 -10.54
C SER A 132 -18.87 -11.80 -10.20
N PRO A 133 -19.39 -12.25 -9.04
CA PRO A 133 -19.32 -13.66 -8.64
C PRO A 133 -19.96 -14.65 -9.62
N ASP A 134 -20.94 -14.19 -10.41
CA ASP A 134 -21.58 -14.95 -11.49
C ASP A 134 -20.79 -14.98 -12.81
N GLN A 135 -19.56 -14.43 -12.79
CA GLN A 135 -18.65 -14.29 -13.93
C GLN A 135 -19.10 -13.28 -15.00
N SER A 136 -20.11 -12.45 -14.71
CA SER A 136 -20.42 -11.30 -15.58
C SER A 136 -19.33 -10.23 -15.47
N VAL A 137 -19.02 -9.58 -16.60
CA VAL A 137 -17.96 -8.55 -16.67
C VAL A 137 -18.56 -7.23 -17.12
N LYS A 138 -18.31 -6.17 -16.35
CA LYS A 138 -18.72 -4.78 -16.64
C LYS A 138 -17.48 -3.89 -16.75
N THR A 139 -17.44 -3.06 -17.79
CA THR A 139 -16.43 -1.99 -17.91
C THR A 139 -16.88 -0.77 -17.12
N ILE A 140 -15.98 -0.22 -16.32
CA ILE A 140 -16.22 0.99 -15.52
C ILE A 140 -15.69 2.19 -16.28
N THR A 141 -16.53 3.20 -16.48
CA THR A 141 -16.24 4.32 -17.41
C THR A 141 -16.16 5.68 -16.75
N ASN A 142 -16.64 5.82 -15.51
CA ASN A 142 -16.69 7.09 -14.80
C ASN A 142 -16.52 6.91 -13.28
N SER A 143 -16.28 8.00 -12.58
CA SER A 143 -16.03 8.03 -11.14
C SER A 143 -17.25 7.64 -10.29
N GLU A 144 -18.46 7.88 -10.78
CA GLU A 144 -19.70 7.53 -10.06
C GLU A 144 -19.85 6.01 -9.99
N GLU A 145 -19.68 5.31 -11.12
CA GLU A 145 -19.65 3.85 -11.16
C GLU A 145 -18.51 3.28 -10.30
N LEU A 146 -17.33 3.91 -10.33
CA LEU A 146 -16.19 3.46 -9.53
C LEU A 146 -16.42 3.58 -8.02
N ALA A 147 -17.24 4.54 -7.57
CA ALA A 147 -17.51 4.76 -6.15
C ALA A 147 -18.31 3.61 -5.50
N GLU A 148 -19.00 2.80 -6.30
CA GLU A 148 -19.75 1.61 -5.83
C GLU A 148 -18.81 0.46 -5.40
N TYR A 149 -17.54 0.50 -5.83
CA TYR A 149 -16.55 -0.56 -5.58
C TYR A 149 -15.80 -0.32 -4.27
N LEU A 150 -16.37 -0.82 -3.18
CA LEU A 150 -15.89 -0.62 -1.82
C LEU A 150 -15.12 -1.81 -1.25
N THR A 151 -14.22 -1.51 -0.33
CA THR A 151 -13.60 -2.45 0.58
C THR A 151 -13.90 -2.02 2.00
N TYR A 152 -14.15 -2.99 2.89
CA TYR A 152 -14.42 -2.70 4.30
C TYR A 152 -13.26 -3.20 5.15
N ASN A 153 -12.71 -2.31 5.97
CA ASN A 153 -11.72 -2.65 6.98
C ASN A 153 -12.40 -2.75 8.34
N GLN A 154 -12.28 -3.91 8.98
CA GLN A 154 -12.83 -4.13 10.32
C GLN A 154 -11.85 -3.63 11.39
N SER A 155 -12.34 -2.82 12.33
CA SER A 155 -11.55 -2.32 13.46
C SER A 155 -11.52 -3.32 14.61
N SER A 156 -12.70 -3.60 15.19
CA SER A 156 -12.92 -4.59 16.24
C SER A 156 -14.37 -5.06 16.20
N THR A 157 -14.60 -6.37 16.37
CA THR A 157 -15.97 -6.90 16.45
C THR A 157 -16.69 -6.36 17.69
N PRO A 158 -17.83 -5.66 17.53
CA PRO A 158 -18.62 -5.16 18.65
C PRO A 158 -19.10 -6.30 19.55
N SER A 159 -19.36 -6.01 20.81
CA SER A 159 -19.89 -6.99 21.78
C SER A 159 -21.05 -6.41 22.59
N GLN A 160 -21.86 -7.29 23.20
CA GLN A 160 -22.94 -6.86 24.08
C GLN A 160 -22.36 -6.32 25.40
N SER A 161 -22.05 -5.03 25.44
CA SER A 161 -21.34 -4.37 26.55
C SER A 161 -22.23 -3.42 27.37
N THR A 162 -23.33 -2.94 26.77
CA THR A 162 -24.21 -1.92 27.36
C THR A 162 -25.34 -2.55 28.16
N GLU A 163 -25.69 -1.95 29.30
CA GLU A 163 -26.82 -2.38 30.12
C GLU A 163 -28.12 -1.76 29.63
N PHE A 164 -29.17 -2.57 29.54
CA PHE A 164 -30.50 -2.15 29.11
C PHE A 164 -31.56 -2.83 29.96
N ASP A 165 -32.48 -2.06 30.52
CA ASP A 165 -33.49 -2.57 31.44
C ASP A 165 -34.79 -2.90 30.71
N ILE A 166 -35.35 -4.07 31.03
CA ILE A 166 -36.66 -4.54 30.54
C ILE A 166 -37.51 -5.08 31.69
N ASN A 167 -38.83 -5.08 31.52
CA ASN A 167 -39.76 -5.63 32.50
C ASN A 167 -39.86 -7.15 32.32
N ASP A 168 -39.67 -7.89 33.41
CA ASP A 168 -39.77 -9.35 33.41
C ASP A 168 -41.20 -9.79 33.78
N PRO A 169 -41.90 -10.56 32.93
CA PRO A 169 -43.22 -11.08 33.23
C PRO A 169 -43.23 -12.03 34.44
N ALA A 170 -42.09 -12.66 34.78
CA ALA A 170 -41.95 -13.49 35.97
C ALA A 170 -41.86 -12.68 37.27
N PHE A 171 -41.42 -11.41 37.19
CA PHE A 171 -41.26 -10.51 38.34
C PHE A 171 -41.91 -9.14 38.05
N PRO A 172 -43.27 -9.07 38.05
CA PRO A 172 -43.98 -7.85 37.70
C PRO A 172 -43.61 -6.69 38.65
N GLY A 173 -43.15 -5.58 38.09
CA GLY A 173 -42.78 -4.38 38.84
C GLY A 173 -41.28 -4.26 39.16
N GLU A 174 -40.47 -5.29 38.87
CA GLU A 174 -39.00 -5.20 38.91
C GLU A 174 -38.43 -5.21 37.49
N LYS A 175 -37.40 -4.38 37.27
CA LYS A 175 -36.67 -4.34 36.01
C LYS A 175 -35.54 -5.37 36.04
N THR A 176 -35.42 -6.13 34.97
CA THR A 176 -34.29 -7.02 34.71
C THR A 176 -33.36 -6.38 33.69
N THR A 177 -32.07 -6.32 34.02
CA THR A 177 -31.05 -5.76 33.13
C THR A 177 -30.51 -6.84 32.18
N ILE A 178 -30.56 -6.57 30.88
CA ILE A 178 -29.92 -7.37 29.82
C ILE A 178 -28.68 -6.64 29.27
N LYS A 179 -27.84 -7.37 28.52
CA LYS A 179 -26.74 -6.79 27.78
C LYS A 179 -27.14 -6.57 26.32
N VAL A 180 -26.84 -5.39 25.79
CA VAL A 180 -27.09 -4.99 24.39
C VAL A 180 -25.83 -4.40 23.77
N PHE A 181 -25.81 -4.26 22.44
CA PHE A 181 -24.69 -3.64 21.72
C PHE A 181 -24.69 -2.11 21.91
N ASP A 182 -23.49 -1.53 22.00
CA ASP A 182 -23.33 -0.07 21.96
C ASP A 182 -23.50 0.42 20.52
N THR A 183 -24.51 1.28 20.29
CA THR A 183 -24.80 1.89 18.99
C THR A 183 -23.60 2.60 18.38
N ASN A 184 -22.75 3.25 19.19
CA ASN A 184 -21.56 3.93 18.68
C ASN A 184 -20.48 2.93 18.21
N GLU A 185 -20.32 1.81 18.92
CA GLU A 185 -19.44 0.73 18.49
C GLU A 185 -19.95 0.10 17.19
N LEU A 186 -21.26 -0.08 17.04
CA LEU A 186 -21.89 -0.56 15.80
C LEU A 186 -21.72 0.42 14.63
N ASN A 187 -21.73 1.73 14.86
CA ASN A 187 -21.51 2.69 13.78
C ASN A 187 -20.05 2.72 13.31
N GLY A 188 -19.10 2.45 14.21
CA GLY A 188 -17.66 2.58 13.95
C GLY A 188 -16.90 1.27 13.65
N PHE A 189 -17.58 0.13 13.56
CA PHE A 189 -16.86 -1.16 13.47
C PHE A 189 -16.25 -1.46 12.10
N LEU A 190 -16.81 -0.90 11.03
CA LEU A 190 -16.23 -0.94 9.69
C LEU A 190 -15.85 0.46 9.23
N THR A 191 -14.78 0.53 8.45
CA THR A 191 -14.41 1.72 7.70
C THR A 191 -14.40 1.38 6.23
N GLU A 192 -15.19 2.13 5.47
CA GLU A 192 -15.24 2.07 4.02
C GLU A 192 -13.97 2.65 3.40
N ALA A 193 -13.45 1.97 2.38
CA ALA A 193 -12.38 2.46 1.54
C ALA A 193 -12.74 2.19 0.07
N GLN A 194 -12.70 3.24 -0.76
CA GLN A 194 -12.95 3.13 -2.19
C GLN A 194 -11.71 2.63 -2.92
N VAL A 195 -11.88 1.64 -3.80
CA VAL A 195 -10.75 1.16 -4.62
C VAL A 195 -10.20 2.28 -5.50
N GLY A 196 -11.04 3.23 -5.91
CA GLY A 196 -10.64 4.40 -6.69
C GLY A 196 -9.60 5.31 -6.01
N ASP A 197 -9.48 5.26 -4.68
CA ASP A 197 -8.50 6.07 -3.92
C ASP A 197 -7.13 5.37 -3.81
N ALA A 198 -7.01 4.14 -4.31
CA ALA A 198 -5.73 3.46 -4.37
C ALA A 198 -4.77 4.21 -5.30
N VAL A 199 -3.55 4.42 -4.81
CA VAL A 199 -2.50 5.14 -5.52
C VAL A 199 -1.69 4.16 -6.35
N LEU A 200 -1.53 4.48 -7.64
CA LEU A 200 -0.69 3.79 -8.59
C LEU A 200 0.48 4.71 -8.99
N ASN A 201 1.65 4.11 -9.22
CA ASN A 201 2.85 4.87 -9.59
C ASN A 201 2.90 5.06 -11.11
N THR A 202 3.13 6.28 -11.55
CA THR A 202 3.45 6.59 -12.95
C THR A 202 4.90 7.03 -13.08
N PHE A 203 5.48 6.74 -14.24
CA PHE A 203 6.90 6.92 -14.50
C PHE A 203 7.12 7.78 -15.74
N ASP A 204 8.18 8.57 -15.72
CA ASP A 204 8.62 9.39 -16.84
C ASP A 204 9.91 8.77 -17.40
N ALA A 205 9.82 8.29 -18.63
CA ALA A 205 10.95 7.67 -19.31
C ALA A 205 12.12 8.64 -19.46
N GLN A 206 11.84 9.96 -19.51
CA GLN A 206 12.86 10.98 -19.62
C GLN A 206 13.55 11.32 -18.28
N LYS A 207 13.19 10.65 -17.19
CA LYS A 207 13.80 10.82 -15.86
C LYS A 207 14.29 9.53 -15.25
N SER A 208 14.19 8.42 -15.97
CA SER A 208 14.70 7.14 -15.47
C SER A 208 16.20 7.05 -15.75
N GLU A 209 16.98 7.14 -14.68
CA GLU A 209 18.44 7.14 -14.68
C GLU A 209 18.90 5.94 -13.86
N ILE A 210 19.07 4.80 -14.52
CA ILE A 210 19.50 3.55 -13.90
C ILE A 210 20.76 3.06 -14.60
N TYR A 211 21.80 2.80 -13.83
CA TYR A 211 23.03 2.17 -14.31
C TYR A 211 22.75 0.70 -14.64
N LYS A 212 23.21 0.24 -15.79
CA LYS A 212 23.13 -1.17 -16.20
C LYS A 212 24.46 -1.63 -16.78
N GLN A 213 24.97 -2.79 -16.35
CA GLN A 213 26.32 -3.23 -16.71
C GLN A 213 27.38 -2.16 -16.49
N PHE A 214 27.24 -1.45 -15.38
CA PHE A 214 28.19 -0.42 -14.98
C PHE A 214 29.31 -1.03 -14.14
N GLY A 215 30.54 -0.57 -14.38
CA GLY A 215 31.69 -0.89 -13.56
C GLY A 215 32.72 0.22 -13.51
N ILE A 216 33.65 0.13 -12.55
CA ILE A 216 34.74 1.07 -12.40
C ILE A 216 35.97 0.56 -13.16
N ALA A 217 36.40 -0.68 -12.93
CA ALA A 217 37.62 -1.21 -13.54
C ALA A 217 37.47 -2.63 -14.08
N LEU A 218 37.90 -2.84 -15.31
CA LEU A 218 37.98 -4.13 -15.98
C LEU A 218 39.44 -4.49 -16.26
N ALA A 219 39.86 -5.69 -15.86
CA ALA A 219 41.15 -6.27 -16.21
C ALA A 219 40.98 -7.46 -17.16
N THR A 220 41.57 -7.40 -18.35
CA THR A 220 41.54 -8.47 -19.36
C THR A 220 42.94 -8.88 -19.84
N ASN A 221 43.04 -10.03 -20.51
CA ASN A 221 44.28 -10.51 -21.13
C ASN A 221 45.49 -10.68 -20.18
N GLY A 222 45.25 -11.06 -18.92
CA GLY A 222 46.31 -11.23 -17.92
C GLY A 222 46.86 -9.91 -17.36
N SER A 223 46.09 -8.83 -17.45
CA SER A 223 46.39 -7.54 -16.83
C SER A 223 45.95 -7.49 -15.36
N ILE A 224 46.30 -6.40 -14.68
CA ILE A 224 45.94 -6.17 -13.28
C ILE A 224 45.32 -4.78 -13.13
N ALA A 225 44.12 -4.67 -12.57
CA ALA A 225 43.55 -3.39 -12.18
C ALA A 225 43.49 -3.26 -10.65
N ASN A 226 44.19 -2.26 -10.11
CA ASN A 226 44.21 -1.93 -8.69
C ASN A 226 43.39 -0.65 -8.47
N LEU A 227 42.40 -0.71 -7.58
CA LEU A 227 41.52 0.39 -7.24
C LEU A 227 41.72 0.80 -5.77
N ASN A 228 42.25 2.00 -5.55
CA ASN A 228 42.46 2.60 -4.24
C ASN A 228 41.92 4.03 -4.20
N ILE A 229 40.60 4.14 -4.08
CA ILE A 229 39.85 5.41 -4.19
C ILE A 229 39.25 5.82 -2.84
N GLY A 230 38.90 7.09 -2.71
CA GLY A 230 38.34 7.63 -1.46
C GLY A 230 39.35 8.45 -0.67
N ASP A 231 38.91 8.93 0.48
CA ASP A 231 39.69 9.84 1.32
C ASP A 231 39.76 9.31 2.75
N ASP A 232 40.93 8.77 3.12
CA ASP A 232 41.23 8.19 4.43
C ASP A 232 41.11 9.19 5.59
N THR A 233 41.04 10.49 5.29
CA THR A 233 40.82 11.54 6.30
C THR A 233 39.34 11.72 6.64
N LEU A 234 38.44 11.20 5.80
CA LEU A 234 37.00 11.29 5.97
C LEU A 234 36.44 10.05 6.66
N ASN A 235 35.23 10.19 7.21
CA ASN A 235 34.48 9.02 7.62
C ASN A 235 34.16 8.17 6.39
N VAL A 236 34.27 6.84 6.49
CA VAL A 236 33.92 5.92 5.39
C VAL A 236 32.50 6.13 4.85
N ARG A 237 31.57 6.64 5.66
CA ARG A 237 30.18 6.97 5.27
C ARG A 237 29.94 8.47 5.02
N ASP A 238 30.99 9.27 4.95
CA ASP A 238 30.84 10.66 4.50
C ASP A 238 30.28 10.64 3.08
N ARG A 239 29.42 11.62 2.76
CA ARG A 239 28.81 11.73 1.43
C ARG A 239 29.86 11.86 0.33
N ALA A 240 30.95 12.59 0.60
CA ALA A 240 32.05 12.74 -0.36
C ALA A 240 32.90 11.47 -0.50
N ASN A 241 32.76 10.51 0.43
CA ASN A 241 33.47 9.23 0.44
C ASN A 241 32.52 8.03 0.24
N THR A 242 31.35 8.27 -0.33
CA THR A 242 30.32 7.25 -0.60
C THR A 242 30.00 7.20 -2.08
N ILE A 243 30.03 6.00 -2.65
CA ILE A 243 29.49 5.71 -3.99
C ILE A 243 28.06 5.21 -3.79
N GLU A 244 27.08 6.00 -4.21
CA GLU A 244 25.67 5.64 -4.17
C GLU A 244 25.14 5.47 -5.59
N LEU A 245 24.49 4.34 -5.89
CA LEU A 245 24.06 4.00 -7.25
C LEU A 245 22.70 3.28 -7.27
N LEU A 246 21.88 3.61 -8.26
CA LEU A 246 20.73 2.83 -8.70
C LEU A 246 21.16 1.98 -9.89
N ALA A 247 21.55 0.73 -9.63
CA ALA A 247 22.23 -0.12 -10.62
C ALA A 247 21.58 -1.50 -10.81
N LYS A 248 21.78 -2.08 -11.99
CA LYS A 248 21.38 -3.44 -12.38
C LYS A 248 22.50 -4.12 -13.16
N ASP A 249 22.61 -5.44 -13.06
CA ASP A 249 23.58 -6.24 -13.86
C ASP A 249 25.00 -5.66 -13.82
N SER A 250 25.44 -5.10 -12.70
CA SER A 250 26.63 -4.24 -12.61
C SER A 250 27.71 -4.88 -11.77
N SER A 251 28.96 -4.72 -12.20
CA SER A 251 30.14 -5.22 -11.49
C SER A 251 31.12 -4.07 -11.31
N LEU A 252 31.39 -3.65 -10.08
CA LEU A 252 32.29 -2.51 -9.86
C LEU A 252 33.72 -2.82 -10.30
N LEU A 253 34.18 -4.05 -10.09
CA LEU A 253 35.41 -4.55 -10.69
C LEU A 253 35.16 -5.91 -11.34
N GLU A 254 35.88 -6.18 -12.42
CA GLU A 254 35.82 -7.48 -13.07
C GLU A 254 37.17 -7.88 -13.65
N ALA A 255 37.56 -9.14 -13.46
CA ALA A 255 38.72 -9.73 -14.11
C ALA A 255 38.24 -10.78 -15.11
N GLN A 256 38.56 -10.60 -16.39
CA GLN A 256 38.22 -11.53 -17.46
C GLN A 256 39.45 -12.19 -18.06
N GLY A 257 39.39 -13.51 -18.26
CA GLY A 257 40.47 -14.29 -18.86
C GLY A 257 41.51 -14.80 -17.85
N THR A 258 42.36 -15.72 -18.33
CA THR A 258 43.34 -16.40 -17.49
C THR A 258 44.38 -15.41 -16.96
N ALA A 259 44.65 -15.48 -15.65
CA ALA A 259 45.64 -14.67 -14.94
C ALA A 259 45.34 -13.17 -14.80
N SER A 260 44.20 -12.67 -15.31
CA SER A 260 43.75 -11.30 -15.04
C SER A 260 43.35 -11.16 -13.57
N GLN A 261 43.60 -9.99 -12.98
CA GLN A 261 43.33 -9.73 -11.57
C GLN A 261 42.73 -8.34 -11.36
N VAL A 262 41.82 -8.23 -10.41
CA VAL A 262 41.32 -6.95 -9.91
C VAL A 262 41.48 -6.90 -8.40
N ASN A 263 41.91 -5.76 -7.88
CA ASN A 263 42.15 -5.56 -6.45
C ASN A 263 41.45 -4.29 -5.96
N TRP A 264 40.50 -4.42 -5.04
CA TRP A 264 39.88 -3.30 -4.33
C TRP A 264 40.62 -3.04 -3.01
N GLN A 265 41.20 -1.85 -2.86
CA GLN A 265 41.93 -1.40 -1.68
C GLN A 265 41.52 0.04 -1.34
N SER A 266 40.25 0.28 -0.99
CA SER A 266 39.71 1.63 -0.82
C SER A 266 38.97 1.78 0.52
N ASP A 267 39.04 2.96 1.11
CA ASP A 267 38.40 3.30 2.39
C ASP A 267 37.09 4.09 2.18
N ASN A 268 36.16 3.52 1.43
CA ASN A 268 34.89 4.16 1.07
C ASN A 268 33.68 3.27 1.36
N TYR A 269 32.49 3.88 1.36
CA TYR A 269 31.22 3.16 1.45
C TYR A 269 30.55 3.03 0.08
N ILE A 270 29.98 1.87 -0.20
CA ILE A 270 29.21 1.61 -1.42
C ILE A 270 27.77 1.33 -1.01
N LYS A 271 26.84 2.07 -1.61
CA LYS A 271 25.41 1.94 -1.37
C LYS A 271 24.67 1.71 -2.68
N PHE A 272 24.13 0.51 -2.84
CA PHE A 272 23.18 0.23 -3.92
C PHE A 272 21.76 0.52 -3.46
N ASN A 273 21.07 1.35 -4.23
CA ASN A 273 19.64 1.60 -4.09
C ASN A 273 18.83 0.57 -4.89
N ALA A 274 17.57 0.37 -4.50
CA ALA A 274 16.69 -0.59 -5.15
C ALA A 274 16.22 -0.08 -6.54
N ALA A 275 16.79 -0.63 -7.61
CA ALA A 275 16.37 -0.31 -8.97
C ALA A 275 15.06 -1.04 -9.32
N PRO A 276 13.97 -0.31 -9.67
CA PRO A 276 12.70 -0.94 -10.00
C PRO A 276 12.76 -1.66 -11.35
N VAL A 277 11.89 -2.66 -11.56
CA VAL A 277 11.60 -3.20 -12.89
C VAL A 277 10.20 -2.73 -13.27
N ILE A 278 10.12 -1.83 -14.24
CA ILE A 278 8.88 -1.21 -14.70
C ILE A 278 8.42 -1.94 -15.96
N PRO A 279 7.13 -2.26 -16.14
CA PRO A 279 6.64 -2.82 -17.40
C PRO A 279 6.92 -1.90 -18.60
N GLU A 280 7.01 -2.48 -19.79
CA GLU A 280 7.27 -1.71 -21.02
C GLU A 280 6.17 -0.71 -21.33
N LYS A 281 4.91 -1.04 -21.02
CA LYS A 281 3.78 -0.14 -21.31
C LYS A 281 2.74 -0.12 -20.20
N THR A 282 2.22 -1.29 -19.84
CA THR A 282 1.08 -1.35 -18.94
C THR A 282 1.31 -2.24 -17.73
N PHE A 283 0.65 -1.92 -16.62
CA PHE A 283 0.68 -2.70 -15.39
C PHE A 283 -0.73 -3.15 -15.04
N THR A 284 -0.86 -4.46 -14.86
CA THR A 284 -2.11 -5.09 -14.49
C THR A 284 -2.20 -5.29 -12.99
N GLY A 285 -3.37 -5.02 -12.43
CA GLY A 285 -3.65 -5.25 -11.02
C GLY A 285 -5.12 -5.58 -10.79
N SER A 286 -5.43 -5.97 -9.56
CA SER A 286 -6.81 -6.20 -9.15
C SER A 286 -6.99 -6.04 -7.64
N ALA A 287 -8.23 -5.79 -7.24
CA ALA A 287 -8.67 -5.76 -5.86
C ALA A 287 -10.03 -6.48 -5.73
N GLN A 288 -10.16 -7.30 -4.69
CA GLN A 288 -11.44 -7.87 -4.32
C GLN A 288 -12.26 -6.82 -3.56
N THR A 289 -13.46 -6.52 -4.04
CA THR A 289 -14.42 -5.68 -3.34
C THR A 289 -15.29 -6.52 -2.41
N SER A 290 -16.00 -5.83 -1.53
CA SER A 290 -16.89 -6.45 -0.55
C SER A 290 -18.14 -5.61 -0.40
N VAL A 291 -19.25 -6.26 -0.08
CA VAL A 291 -20.49 -5.61 0.33
C VAL A 291 -20.77 -5.93 1.78
N PHE A 292 -21.48 -5.03 2.45
CA PHE A 292 -21.89 -5.16 3.83
C PHE A 292 -23.41 -5.02 3.95
N GLY A 293 -23.98 -5.71 4.95
CA GLY A 293 -25.38 -5.63 5.28
C GLY A 293 -26.25 -6.59 4.48
N ASP A 294 -27.55 -6.53 4.76
CA ASP A 294 -28.56 -7.39 4.17
C ASP A 294 -29.92 -6.70 4.15
N GLU A 295 -30.86 -7.28 3.39
CA GLU A 295 -32.27 -6.89 3.41
C GLU A 295 -33.10 -7.96 4.10
N PHE A 296 -33.88 -7.56 5.11
CA PHE A 296 -34.76 -8.48 5.83
C PHE A 296 -36.02 -7.79 6.35
N SER A 297 -37.06 -8.57 6.58
CA SER A 297 -38.32 -8.10 7.15
C SER A 297 -38.49 -8.59 8.58
N LEU A 298 -39.00 -7.71 9.45
CA LEU A 298 -39.29 -8.01 10.83
C LEU A 298 -40.73 -7.61 11.18
N MET A 299 -41.42 -8.49 11.92
CA MET A 299 -42.72 -8.16 12.49
C MET A 299 -42.57 -7.04 13.52
N THR A 300 -43.42 -6.03 13.38
CA THR A 300 -43.49 -4.86 14.26
C THR A 300 -44.62 -5.01 15.26
N TYR A 301 -44.37 -4.51 16.45
CA TYR A 301 -45.32 -4.53 17.56
C TYR A 301 -45.53 -3.11 18.07
N GLY A 302 -46.72 -2.87 18.62
CA GLY A 302 -47.13 -1.61 19.23
C GLY A 302 -48.37 -1.81 20.08
N TYR A 303 -49.03 -0.72 20.47
CA TYR A 303 -50.23 -0.77 21.32
C TYR A 303 -51.50 -0.49 20.49
N ASP A 304 -52.58 -1.19 20.80
CA ASP A 304 -53.92 -0.88 20.28
C ASP A 304 -54.62 0.23 21.09
N GLU A 305 -55.84 0.59 20.70
CA GLU A 305 -56.65 1.62 21.38
C GLU A 305 -56.97 1.25 22.83
N ASP A 306 -56.93 -0.03 23.18
CA ASP A 306 -57.17 -0.55 24.53
C ASP A 306 -55.87 -0.64 25.36
N GLY A 307 -54.72 -0.21 24.81
CA GLY A 307 -53.42 -0.25 25.46
C GLY A 307 -52.83 -1.66 25.57
N LYS A 308 -53.29 -2.60 24.74
CA LYS A 308 -52.75 -3.95 24.66
C LYS A 308 -51.72 -4.04 23.53
N VAL A 309 -50.65 -4.80 23.77
CA VAL A 309 -49.63 -5.03 22.74
C VAL A 309 -50.17 -5.93 21.63
N VAL A 310 -50.07 -5.46 20.39
CA VAL A 310 -50.56 -6.14 19.18
C VAL A 310 -49.52 -6.08 18.05
N LYS A 311 -49.64 -6.99 17.09
CA LYS A 311 -48.87 -6.94 15.84
C LYS A 311 -49.38 -5.78 14.99
N THR A 312 -48.50 -4.83 14.67
CA THR A 312 -48.85 -3.63 13.90
C THR A 312 -48.59 -3.80 12.40
N GLY A 313 -47.75 -4.76 12.02
CA GLY A 313 -47.42 -5.06 10.63
C GLY A 313 -46.04 -5.67 10.49
N GLU A 314 -45.50 -5.64 9.28
CA GLU A 314 -44.15 -6.08 8.95
C GLU A 314 -43.37 -4.90 8.35
N ARG A 315 -42.12 -4.71 8.78
CA ARG A 315 -41.23 -3.66 8.29
C ARG A 315 -40.00 -4.29 7.66
N THR A 316 -39.67 -3.86 6.45
CA THR A 316 -38.43 -4.22 5.76
C THR A 316 -37.33 -3.23 6.11
N PHE A 317 -36.15 -3.76 6.42
CA PHE A 317 -34.92 -3.02 6.66
C PHE A 317 -33.92 -3.39 5.57
N THR A 318 -33.40 -2.37 4.89
CA THR A 318 -32.29 -2.50 3.94
C THR A 318 -31.08 -1.87 4.63
N ILE A 319 -30.12 -2.70 5.03
CA ILE A 319 -28.90 -2.25 5.69
C ILE A 319 -27.75 -2.47 4.72
N THR A 320 -27.01 -1.42 4.41
CA THR A 320 -25.91 -1.38 3.44
C THR A 320 -24.62 -0.80 4.03
N ASN A 321 -24.72 -0.10 5.16
CA ASN A 321 -23.61 0.53 5.85
C ASN A 321 -23.77 0.45 7.39
N THR A 322 -22.75 0.86 8.13
CA THR A 322 -22.72 0.78 9.60
C THR A 322 -23.63 1.80 10.27
N GLN A 323 -23.93 2.92 9.62
CA GLN A 323 -24.87 3.91 10.12
C GLN A 323 -26.29 3.34 10.14
N GLU A 324 -26.71 2.68 9.06
CA GLU A 324 -28.02 2.01 8.98
C GLU A 324 -28.14 0.87 10.00
N LEU A 325 -27.05 0.14 10.28
CA LEU A 325 -27.01 -0.83 11.37
C LEU A 325 -27.21 -0.17 12.75
N ALA A 326 -26.57 0.97 12.98
CA ALA A 326 -26.72 1.73 14.22
C ALA A 326 -28.15 2.27 14.40
N GLU A 327 -28.75 2.79 13.33
CA GLU A 327 -30.15 3.23 13.29
C GLU A 327 -31.13 2.08 13.55
N PHE A 328 -30.87 0.90 12.96
CA PHE A 328 -31.63 -0.32 13.24
C PHE A 328 -31.54 -0.74 14.71
N ASN A 329 -30.34 -0.69 15.31
CA ASN A 329 -30.16 -0.98 16.72
C ASN A 329 -30.93 0.01 17.62
N ASP A 330 -30.87 1.30 17.31
CA ASP A 330 -31.62 2.31 18.06
C ASP A 330 -33.13 2.13 17.94
N TRP A 331 -33.64 1.70 16.78
CA TRP A 331 -35.05 1.32 16.63
C TRP A 331 -35.43 0.12 17.50
N LEU A 332 -34.62 -0.95 17.50
CA LEU A 332 -34.84 -2.12 18.36
C LEU A 332 -34.89 -1.74 19.85
N LEU A 333 -34.03 -0.81 20.27
CA LEU A 333 -33.93 -0.32 21.65
C LEU A 333 -34.96 0.76 22.00
N GLY A 334 -35.83 1.16 21.06
CA GLY A 334 -36.86 2.18 21.29
C GLY A 334 -36.30 3.62 21.41
N LYS A 335 -35.10 3.87 20.89
CA LYS A 335 -34.45 5.19 20.90
C LYS A 335 -34.78 6.02 19.67
N SER A 336 -35.14 5.38 18.55
CA SER A 336 -35.51 6.06 17.30
C SER A 336 -36.79 6.90 17.44
N ASP A 337 -36.99 7.85 16.53
CA ASP A 337 -38.17 8.75 16.55
C ASP A 337 -39.49 8.05 16.17
N ASP A 338 -39.38 6.95 15.42
CA ASP A 338 -40.47 6.09 15.01
C ASP A 338 -40.63 4.85 15.92
N ALA A 339 -40.05 4.87 17.12
CA ALA A 339 -40.27 3.85 18.13
C ALA A 339 -41.74 3.81 18.57
N ALA A 340 -42.21 2.63 18.96
CA ALA A 340 -43.57 2.46 19.48
C ALA A 340 -43.75 3.26 20.77
N LEU A 341 -44.93 3.87 20.94
CA LEU A 341 -45.29 4.62 22.15
C LEU A 341 -46.29 3.81 22.97
N ASN A 342 -46.08 3.73 24.27
CA ASN A 342 -47.09 3.21 25.20
C ASN A 342 -48.27 4.21 25.33
N PRO A 343 -49.39 3.81 25.98
CA PRO A 343 -50.52 4.71 26.21
C PRO A 343 -50.19 6.01 26.96
N ASP A 344 -49.09 6.04 27.70
CA ASP A 344 -48.58 7.21 28.43
C ASP A 344 -47.70 8.11 27.55
N GLY A 345 -47.46 7.74 26.28
CA GLY A 345 -46.65 8.48 25.32
C GLY A 345 -45.14 8.28 25.46
N GLU A 346 -44.69 7.27 26.21
CA GLU A 346 -43.29 6.92 26.38
C GLU A 346 -42.84 5.92 25.31
N LYS A 347 -41.61 6.08 24.80
CA LYS A 347 -41.03 5.15 23.82
C LYS A 347 -40.75 3.79 24.47
N VAL A 348 -41.12 2.72 23.76
CA VAL A 348 -40.93 1.33 24.17
C VAL A 348 -40.08 0.59 23.13
N SER A 349 -39.15 -0.22 23.62
CA SER A 349 -38.29 -1.03 22.76
C SER A 349 -39.04 -2.20 22.13
N GLN A 350 -38.61 -2.62 20.94
CA GLN A 350 -39.15 -3.83 20.33
C GLN A 350 -38.84 -5.09 21.16
N ILE A 351 -37.71 -5.08 21.90
CA ILE A 351 -37.34 -6.14 22.83
C ILE A 351 -38.42 -6.33 23.91
N GLN A 352 -38.92 -5.24 24.50
CA GLN A 352 -40.00 -5.29 25.48
C GLN A 352 -41.30 -5.78 24.84
N LEU A 353 -41.63 -5.27 23.66
CA LEU A 353 -42.88 -5.61 22.98
C LEU A 353 -42.93 -7.08 22.54
N TRP A 354 -41.80 -7.72 22.24
CA TRP A 354 -41.77 -9.16 21.99
C TRP A 354 -42.15 -9.99 23.22
N ILE A 355 -41.80 -9.51 24.42
CA ILE A 355 -42.18 -10.16 25.68
C ILE A 355 -43.67 -9.94 25.94
N ASP A 356 -44.13 -8.69 25.84
CA ASP A 356 -45.51 -8.32 26.12
C ASP A 356 -46.52 -8.93 25.13
N ALA A 357 -46.09 -9.15 23.89
CA ALA A 357 -46.88 -9.83 22.85
C ALA A 357 -46.83 -11.36 22.94
N GLU A 358 -46.12 -11.93 23.93
CA GLU A 358 -45.85 -13.37 24.08
C GLU A 358 -45.15 -14.01 22.86
N GLU A 359 -44.46 -13.21 22.05
CA GLU A 359 -43.62 -13.70 20.94
C GLU A 359 -42.38 -14.43 21.48
N VAL A 360 -41.87 -13.98 22.64
CA VAL A 360 -40.88 -14.68 23.47
C VAL A 360 -41.35 -14.69 24.92
N THR A 361 -41.04 -15.76 25.66
CA THR A 361 -41.60 -15.97 27.00
C THR A 361 -40.64 -15.62 28.14
N THR A 362 -39.38 -15.31 27.84
CA THR A 362 -38.35 -15.00 28.86
C THR A 362 -37.45 -13.85 28.42
N VAL A 363 -36.92 -13.13 29.40
CA VAL A 363 -35.92 -12.07 29.20
C VAL A 363 -34.69 -12.58 28.44
N THR A 364 -34.21 -13.79 28.77
CA THR A 364 -33.09 -14.42 28.07
C THR A 364 -33.40 -14.71 26.61
N ALA A 365 -34.60 -15.22 26.30
CA ALA A 365 -35.01 -15.46 24.91
C ALA A 365 -35.12 -14.15 24.12
N ALA A 366 -35.58 -13.07 24.74
CA ALA A 366 -35.63 -11.74 24.12
C ALA A 366 -34.22 -11.21 23.80
N GLN A 367 -33.28 -11.33 24.75
CA GLN A 367 -31.88 -10.93 24.54
C GLN A 367 -31.23 -11.79 23.45
N THR A 368 -31.46 -13.10 23.43
CA THR A 368 -30.92 -13.98 22.37
C THR A 368 -31.47 -13.61 21.00
N LYS A 369 -32.78 -13.39 20.86
CA LYS A 369 -33.39 -12.95 19.59
C LYS A 369 -32.81 -11.62 19.10
N TYR A 370 -32.63 -10.66 20.00
CA TYR A 370 -31.96 -9.39 19.70
C TYR A 370 -30.52 -9.60 19.24
N ALA A 371 -29.74 -10.41 19.97
CA ALA A 371 -28.35 -10.66 19.67
C ALA A 371 -28.17 -11.34 18.31
N GLU A 372 -28.98 -12.35 18.00
CA GLU A 372 -28.95 -13.05 16.71
C GLU A 372 -29.20 -12.10 15.53
N LEU A 373 -30.14 -11.15 15.65
CA LEU A 373 -30.40 -10.16 14.60
C LEU A 373 -29.16 -9.29 14.31
N ILE A 374 -28.53 -8.76 15.36
CA ILE A 374 -27.35 -7.89 15.20
C ILE A 374 -26.13 -8.71 14.78
N GLU A 375 -25.89 -9.90 15.34
CA GLU A 375 -24.74 -10.76 15.02
C GLU A 375 -24.77 -11.26 13.57
N ASN A 376 -25.96 -11.59 13.05
CA ASN A 376 -26.14 -11.93 11.63
C ASN A 376 -25.73 -10.76 10.72
N LEU A 377 -26.08 -9.52 11.09
CA LEU A 377 -25.67 -8.32 10.35
C LEU A 377 -24.18 -8.02 10.50
N LEU A 378 -23.60 -8.16 11.70
CA LEU A 378 -22.17 -8.01 11.92
C LEU A 378 -21.31 -8.95 11.06
N THR A 379 -21.85 -10.12 10.71
CA THR A 379 -21.17 -11.16 9.92
C THR A 379 -21.66 -11.24 8.47
N SER A 380 -22.52 -10.31 8.04
CA SER A 380 -23.10 -10.26 6.68
C SER A 380 -22.11 -9.91 5.57
N GLY A 381 -20.94 -9.39 5.94
CA GLY A 381 -19.90 -8.97 5.00
C GLY A 381 -19.46 -10.12 4.08
N LYS A 382 -19.55 -9.92 2.77
CA LYS A 382 -19.20 -10.93 1.77
C LYS A 382 -18.38 -10.34 0.62
N PRO A 383 -17.48 -11.13 0.01
CA PRO A 383 -16.82 -10.73 -1.22
C PRO A 383 -17.85 -10.45 -2.31
N ALA A 384 -17.65 -9.37 -3.05
CA ALA A 384 -18.46 -8.96 -4.18
C ALA A 384 -17.65 -9.11 -5.48
N ASP A 385 -17.52 -8.04 -6.25
CA ASP A 385 -16.83 -8.05 -7.54
C ASP A 385 -15.30 -8.03 -7.36
N ILE A 386 -14.58 -8.60 -8.33
CA ILE A 386 -13.14 -8.37 -8.52
C ILE A 386 -12.99 -7.20 -9.49
N LEU A 387 -12.52 -6.06 -8.99
CA LEU A 387 -12.14 -4.94 -9.85
C LEU A 387 -10.71 -5.16 -10.34
N SER A 388 -10.55 -5.35 -11.64
CA SER A 388 -9.26 -5.49 -12.31
C SER A 388 -8.96 -4.28 -13.17
N TRP A 389 -7.69 -3.97 -13.32
CA TRP A 389 -7.25 -2.82 -14.08
C TRP A 389 -6.01 -3.09 -14.90
N ASP A 390 -5.91 -2.34 -16.00
CA ASP A 390 -4.71 -2.20 -16.81
C ASP A 390 -4.49 -0.70 -17.06
N TYR A 391 -3.33 -0.17 -16.68
CA TYR A 391 -3.04 1.25 -16.83
C TYR A 391 -1.69 1.48 -17.50
N ASP A 392 -1.60 2.57 -18.27
CA ASP A 392 -0.35 3.03 -18.87
C ASP A 392 0.59 3.52 -17.75
N VAL A 393 1.70 2.81 -17.53
CA VAL A 393 2.64 3.13 -16.44
C VAL A 393 3.48 4.36 -16.76
N TRP A 394 3.63 4.69 -18.04
CA TRP A 394 4.42 5.81 -18.51
C TRP A 394 3.56 7.04 -18.72
N THR A 395 4.05 8.20 -18.28
CA THR A 395 3.28 9.46 -18.30
C THR A 395 2.86 9.89 -19.70
N ASP A 396 3.58 9.48 -20.74
CA ASP A 396 3.31 9.75 -22.15
C ASP A 396 2.38 8.72 -22.84
N GLY A 397 2.01 7.63 -22.15
CA GLY A 397 1.15 6.57 -22.69
C GLY A 397 1.82 5.68 -23.74
N LEU A 398 3.13 5.81 -23.94
CA LEU A 398 3.88 5.04 -24.91
C LEU A 398 4.58 3.84 -24.27
N SER A 399 4.99 2.90 -25.12
CA SER A 399 5.84 1.79 -24.68
C SER A 399 7.29 2.25 -24.65
N HIS A 400 8.00 1.91 -23.58
CA HIS A 400 9.42 2.20 -23.42
C HIS A 400 10.21 0.93 -23.18
N THR A 401 11.43 0.90 -23.70
CA THR A 401 12.40 -0.16 -23.44
C THR A 401 13.68 0.52 -22.98
N ASN A 402 13.88 0.63 -21.67
CA ASN A 402 15.03 1.33 -21.08
C ASN A 402 15.57 0.56 -19.86
N ASN A 403 16.56 1.11 -19.16
CA ASN A 403 17.15 0.42 -18.01
C ASN A 403 16.17 0.24 -16.84
N ALA A 404 15.08 0.99 -16.78
CA ALA A 404 14.00 0.77 -15.82
C ALA A 404 13.18 -0.46 -16.16
N THR A 405 12.99 -0.78 -17.44
CA THR A 405 12.26 -1.96 -17.89
C THR A 405 13.12 -3.21 -17.96
N ALA A 406 14.45 -3.05 -18.02
CA ALA A 406 15.39 -4.15 -17.93
C ALA A 406 15.14 -4.98 -16.65
N GLY A 407 15.28 -6.31 -16.78
CA GLY A 407 15.11 -7.25 -15.69
C GLY A 407 16.04 -6.98 -14.50
N ARG A 408 15.77 -7.67 -13.40
CA ARG A 408 16.75 -7.72 -12.31
C ARG A 408 17.93 -8.57 -12.76
N GLY A 409 19.12 -8.19 -12.35
CA GLY A 409 20.19 -9.16 -12.23
C GLY A 409 21.25 -8.72 -11.25
N GLU A 410 22.45 -9.24 -11.42
CA GLU A 410 23.40 -9.38 -10.32
C GLU A 410 24.17 -8.07 -10.07
N LEU A 411 24.50 -7.86 -8.80
CA LEU A 411 25.37 -6.78 -8.37
C LEU A 411 26.60 -7.40 -7.75
N HIS A 412 27.75 -7.11 -8.34
CA HIS A 412 29.05 -7.52 -7.83
C HIS A 412 29.82 -6.27 -7.41
N ALA A 413 30.40 -6.30 -6.20
CA ALA A 413 31.21 -5.23 -5.65
C ALA A 413 32.66 -5.72 -5.52
#